data_AF-A0A3D1WZQ4-F1
#
_entry.id   AF-A0A3D1WZQ4-F1
#
_cell.length_a   1.000
_cell.length_b   1.000
_cell.length_c   1.000
_cell.angle_alpha   90.00
_cell.angle_beta   90.00
_cell.angle_gamma   90.00
#
_symmetry.space_group_name_H-M   'P 1'
#
loop_
_entity.id
_entity.type
_entity.pdbx_description
1 polymer ?
#
loop_
_entity_poly.entity_id
_entity_poly.type
_entity_poly.pdbx_seq_one_letter_code
_entity_poly.pdbx_strand_id
1 'polypeptide(L)'
;MSPDFTYHQASNGSPGSTFYGIQSVISRIGSSTWKTMPYENFPDESVLDTYTYPWPSEEAYREAAMYRSRLPGAAYFDNHHAGVIVLDSMAKIEMVQQLLASGYCISTGIDAYQVYKNKSDTPWLKDNDVLSLVDVEPEDIEYFKSHINHAQTIVGYKAGSSWDSEDPEN
;
A
#
# COMPACT_ATOMS: atom_id res chain seq x y z
N MET A 1 0.97 -11.83 7.55
CA MET A 1 2.19 -11.88 6.71
C MET A 1 3.24 -10.97 7.34
N SER A 2 4.50 -11.38 7.34
CA SER A 2 5.62 -10.58 7.82
C SER A 2 6.01 -9.54 6.75
N PRO A 3 5.89 -8.23 7.04
CA PRO A 3 6.43 -7.20 6.16
C PRO A 3 7.94 -7.39 5.97
N ASP A 4 8.65 -7.77 7.03
CA ASP A 4 10.10 -7.94 7.01
C ASP A 4 10.53 -8.99 5.98
N PHE A 5 9.89 -10.17 6.01
CA PHE A 5 10.13 -11.23 5.03
C PHE A 5 9.87 -10.72 3.62
N THR A 6 8.76 -10.03 3.39
CA THR A 6 8.42 -9.62 2.02
C THR A 6 9.32 -8.49 1.51
N TYR A 7 9.71 -7.54 2.36
CA TYR A 7 10.62 -6.45 1.99
C TYR A 7 12.02 -6.96 1.68
N HIS A 8 12.60 -7.81 2.53
CA HIS A 8 13.92 -8.40 2.27
C HIS A 8 14.05 -8.97 0.85
N GLN A 9 12.99 -9.60 0.35
CA GLN A 9 12.97 -10.29 -0.94
C GLN A 9 12.74 -9.30 -2.09
N ALA A 10 11.90 -8.29 -1.86
CA ALA A 10 11.50 -7.34 -2.89
C ALA A 10 12.51 -6.19 -3.09
N SER A 11 13.35 -5.90 -2.09
CA SER A 11 14.29 -4.77 -2.09
C SER A 11 15.71 -5.16 -1.70
N ASN A 12 16.01 -6.47 -1.63
CA ASN A 12 17.31 -7.00 -1.22
C ASN A 12 17.74 -6.46 0.16
N GLY A 13 16.81 -6.43 1.11
CA GLY A 13 17.04 -5.90 2.47
C GLY A 13 17.09 -4.38 2.57
N SER A 14 16.75 -3.63 1.52
CA SER A 14 16.60 -2.16 1.61
C SER A 14 15.21 -1.76 2.14
N PRO A 15 15.05 -0.62 2.80
CA PRO A 15 13.72 -0.13 3.14
C PRO A 15 12.90 0.19 1.88
N GLY A 16 11.61 -0.16 1.90
CA GLY A 16 10.64 0.16 0.85
C GLY A 16 10.66 -0.80 -0.36
N SER A 17 9.56 -0.83 -1.12
CA SER A 17 9.45 -1.54 -2.40
C SER A 17 8.23 -1.05 -3.19
N THR A 18 8.14 -1.42 -4.47
CA THR A 18 6.97 -1.11 -5.31
C THR A 18 5.87 -2.16 -5.12
N PHE A 19 4.61 -1.79 -5.40
CA PHE A 19 3.48 -2.73 -5.42
C PHE A 19 3.76 -3.97 -6.30
N TYR A 20 4.39 -3.76 -7.45
CA TYR A 20 4.76 -4.82 -8.38
C TYR A 20 5.81 -5.77 -7.79
N GLY A 21 6.83 -5.24 -7.13
CA GLY A 21 7.86 -6.05 -6.46
C GLY A 21 7.26 -6.93 -5.37
N ILE A 22 6.44 -6.33 -4.50
CA ILE A 22 5.75 -7.02 -3.41
C ILE A 22 4.79 -8.10 -3.96
N GLN A 23 3.99 -7.77 -4.96
CA GLN A 23 3.06 -8.71 -5.59
C GLN A 23 3.79 -9.88 -6.26
N SER A 24 4.94 -9.63 -6.89
CA SER A 24 5.79 -10.69 -7.45
C SER A 24 6.29 -11.65 -6.37
N VAL A 25 6.77 -11.12 -5.24
CA VAL A 25 7.21 -11.95 -4.10
C VAL A 25 6.06 -12.76 -3.54
N ILE A 26 4.93 -12.14 -3.21
CA ILE A 26 3.80 -12.83 -2.58
C ILE A 26 3.18 -13.89 -3.52
N SER A 27 3.18 -13.67 -4.84
CA SER A 27 2.62 -14.65 -5.80
C SER A 27 3.56 -15.83 -6.06
N ARG A 28 4.89 -15.62 -6.06
CA ARG A 28 5.87 -16.65 -6.43
C ARG A 28 6.46 -17.38 -5.23
N ILE A 29 6.75 -16.64 -4.17
CA ILE A 29 7.37 -17.15 -2.94
C ILE A 29 6.32 -17.25 -1.83
N GLY A 30 5.49 -16.22 -1.69
CA GLY A 30 4.57 -16.03 -0.57
C GLY A 30 5.18 -15.13 0.51
N SER A 31 4.64 -15.19 1.72
CA SER A 31 5.18 -14.45 2.86
C SER A 31 5.05 -15.31 4.12
N SER A 32 6.08 -15.29 4.96
CA SER A 32 6.03 -15.96 6.25
C SER A 32 5.12 -15.19 7.23
N THR A 33 4.89 -15.76 8.40
CA THR A 33 4.17 -15.08 9.48
C THR A 33 5.15 -14.29 10.36
N TRP A 34 4.60 -13.36 11.16
CA TRP A 34 5.38 -12.67 12.19
C TRP A 34 6.00 -13.63 13.21
N LYS A 35 5.49 -14.86 13.34
CA LYS A 35 6.02 -15.84 14.27
C LYS A 35 7.41 -16.33 13.85
N THR A 36 7.61 -16.60 12.57
CA THR A 36 8.91 -17.08 12.04
C THR A 36 9.82 -15.95 11.60
N MET A 37 9.27 -14.77 11.31
CA MET A 37 10.02 -13.58 10.96
C MET A 37 9.28 -12.33 11.48
N PRO A 38 9.49 -11.94 12.75
CA PRO A 38 8.84 -10.77 13.32
C PRO A 38 9.32 -9.47 12.65
N TYR A 39 8.45 -8.47 12.63
CA TYR A 39 8.83 -7.12 12.24
C TYR A 39 9.22 -6.36 13.51
N GLU A 40 10.52 -6.20 13.74
CA GLU A 40 11.02 -5.44 14.89
C GLU A 40 11.00 -3.94 14.56
N ASN A 41 10.40 -3.14 15.44
CA ASN A 41 10.41 -1.68 15.29
C ASN A 41 11.85 -1.18 15.33
N PHE A 42 12.35 -0.68 14.20
CA PHE A 42 13.70 -0.14 14.14
C PHE A 42 13.73 1.27 14.75
N PRO A 43 14.66 1.57 15.67
CA PRO A 43 14.63 2.83 16.39
C PRO A 43 15.05 4.06 15.57
N ASP A 44 15.62 3.92 14.36
CA ASP A 44 15.92 5.07 13.51
C ASP A 44 16.21 4.66 12.05
N GLU A 45 15.27 4.92 11.14
CA GLU A 45 15.45 4.68 9.70
C GLU A 45 16.46 5.66 9.05
N SER A 46 16.89 6.71 9.77
CA SER A 46 17.85 7.70 9.26
C SER A 46 19.32 7.28 9.36
N VAL A 47 19.61 6.18 10.04
CA VAL A 47 20.96 5.61 10.19
C VAL A 47 21.08 4.34 9.34
N LEU A 48 21.25 4.54 8.02
CA LEU A 48 21.37 3.47 7.00
C LEU A 48 22.55 2.50 7.25
N ASP A 49 23.49 2.90 8.09
CA ASP A 49 24.81 2.26 8.22
C ASP A 49 24.82 1.07 9.19
N THR A 50 23.72 0.83 9.93
CA THR A 50 23.74 -0.06 11.10
C THR A 50 22.78 -1.25 11.06
N TYR A 51 21.82 -1.30 10.12
CA TYR A 51 20.88 -2.42 10.08
C TYR A 51 21.18 -3.41 8.96
N THR A 52 21.69 -4.57 9.36
CA THR A 52 21.67 -5.77 8.53
C THR A 52 20.41 -6.55 8.87
N TYR A 53 19.37 -6.30 8.09
CA TYR A 53 18.17 -7.14 7.99
C TYR A 53 18.59 -8.63 7.95
N PRO A 54 18.31 -9.43 8.99
CA PRO A 54 18.75 -10.82 9.04
C PRO A 54 17.98 -11.63 8.01
N TRP A 55 18.70 -12.23 7.05
CA TRP A 55 18.09 -13.06 6.02
C TRP A 55 17.11 -14.09 6.62
N PRO A 56 15.91 -14.27 6.04
CA PRO A 56 14.93 -15.20 6.54
C PRO A 56 15.50 -16.61 6.70
N SER A 57 15.09 -17.29 7.78
CA SER A 57 15.46 -18.68 8.01
C SER A 57 14.84 -19.62 6.97
N GLU A 58 15.39 -20.83 6.83
CA GLU A 58 14.80 -21.86 5.98
C GLU A 58 13.35 -22.18 6.39
N GLU A 59 13.06 -22.19 7.68
CA GLU A 59 11.71 -22.38 8.21
C GLU A 59 10.75 -21.30 7.72
N ALA A 60 11.17 -20.02 7.74
CA ALA A 60 10.38 -18.91 7.22
C ALA A 60 10.10 -19.06 5.71
N TYR A 61 11.08 -19.51 4.92
CA TYR A 61 10.88 -19.79 3.49
C TYR A 61 9.91 -20.95 3.24
N ARG A 62 10.01 -22.03 4.03
CA ARG A 62 9.08 -23.16 3.96
C ARG A 62 7.66 -22.74 4.33
N GLU A 63 7.51 -21.91 5.36
CA GLU A 63 6.21 -21.38 5.75
C GLU A 63 5.63 -20.46 4.67
N ALA A 64 6.43 -19.56 4.10
CA ALA A 64 5.99 -18.58 3.12
C ALA A 64 5.27 -19.22 1.92
N ALA A 65 5.75 -20.38 1.45
CA ALA A 65 5.16 -21.12 0.34
C ALA A 65 3.69 -21.53 0.57
N MET A 66 3.25 -21.63 1.83
CA MET A 66 1.85 -21.94 2.19
C MET A 66 0.92 -20.73 2.05
N TYR A 67 1.47 -19.51 2.06
CA TYR A 67 0.73 -18.25 2.01
C TYR A 67 0.98 -17.46 0.72
N ARG A 68 1.18 -18.17 -0.40
CA ARG A 68 1.22 -17.53 -1.71
C ARG A 68 -0.13 -16.92 -2.06
N SER A 69 -0.13 -15.73 -2.65
CA SER A 69 -1.35 -15.20 -3.25
C SER A 69 -1.78 -16.08 -4.41
N ARG A 70 -3.08 -16.13 -4.66
CA ARG A 70 -3.59 -16.68 -5.91
C ARG A 70 -3.01 -15.84 -7.05
N LEU A 71 -2.39 -16.49 -8.03
CA LEU A 71 -2.01 -15.82 -9.27
C LEU A 71 -3.28 -15.13 -9.81
N PRO A 72 -3.30 -13.79 -9.98
CA PRO A 72 -4.40 -13.17 -10.70
C PRO A 72 -4.46 -13.85 -12.06
N GLY A 73 -5.64 -14.40 -12.37
CA GLY A 73 -5.76 -15.55 -13.25
C GLY A 73 -5.06 -15.40 -14.59
N ALA A 74 -4.36 -16.48 -14.97
CA ALA A 74 -4.05 -16.89 -16.35
C ALA A 74 -5.32 -17.18 -17.17
N ALA A 75 -6.34 -16.32 -17.02
CA ALA A 75 -7.63 -16.38 -17.70
C ALA A 75 -8.04 -15.00 -18.24
N TYR A 76 -7.51 -13.90 -17.67
CA TYR A 76 -7.72 -12.54 -18.18
C TYR A 76 -6.42 -11.85 -18.58
N PHE A 77 -5.30 -12.19 -17.92
CA PHE A 77 -4.01 -11.59 -18.18
C PHE A 77 -2.92 -12.66 -18.19
N ASP A 78 -2.81 -13.42 -19.28
CA ASP A 78 -1.92 -14.59 -19.43
C ASP A 78 -0.44 -14.35 -19.09
N ASN A 79 -0.01 -13.09 -18.95
CA ASN A 79 1.36 -12.73 -18.60
C ASN A 79 1.49 -11.64 -17.51
N HIS A 80 0.41 -11.21 -16.85
CA HIS A 80 0.49 -10.15 -15.84
C HIS A 80 0.04 -10.65 -14.46
N HIS A 81 1.02 -10.83 -13.58
CA HIS A 81 0.79 -11.19 -12.18
C HIS A 81 0.27 -10.01 -11.33
N ALA A 82 0.06 -8.84 -11.93
CA ALA A 82 -0.29 -7.56 -11.31
C ALA A 82 -0.93 -6.61 -12.34
N GLY A 83 -1.88 -5.78 -11.92
CA GLY A 83 -2.51 -4.76 -12.76
C GLY A 83 -2.83 -3.51 -11.95
N VAL A 84 -2.75 -2.34 -12.58
CA VAL A 84 -3.14 -1.05 -11.99
C VAL A 84 -4.44 -0.58 -12.63
N ILE A 85 -5.36 -0.11 -11.80
CA ILE A 85 -6.59 0.54 -12.25
C ILE A 85 -6.35 2.05 -12.18
N VAL A 86 -6.31 2.72 -13.33
CA VAL A 86 -6.24 4.19 -13.40
C VAL A 86 -7.64 4.77 -13.25
N LEU A 87 -7.87 5.57 -12.20
CA LEU A 87 -9.16 6.19 -11.90
C LEU A 87 -9.27 7.57 -12.55
N ASP A 88 -9.73 7.63 -13.79
CA ASP A 88 -9.88 8.85 -14.60
C ASP A 88 -11.35 9.15 -14.99
N SER A 89 -12.29 8.37 -14.46
CA SER A 89 -13.71 8.45 -14.81
C SER A 89 -14.59 7.85 -13.72
N MET A 90 -15.83 8.37 -13.60
CA MET A 90 -16.79 7.89 -12.60
C MET A 90 -17.11 6.40 -12.74
N ALA A 91 -17.19 5.88 -13.96
CA ALA A 91 -17.42 4.46 -14.21
C ALA A 91 -16.32 3.56 -13.59
N LYS A 92 -15.06 4.04 -13.57
CA LYS A 92 -13.96 3.31 -12.94
C LYS A 92 -13.98 3.43 -11.41
N ILE A 93 -14.49 4.53 -10.87
CA ILE A 93 -14.76 4.67 -9.43
C ILE A 93 -15.87 3.70 -9.01
N GLU A 94 -16.95 3.58 -9.77
CA GLU A 94 -18.02 2.60 -9.52
C GLU A 94 -17.50 1.16 -9.58
N MET A 95 -16.61 0.85 -10.53
CA MET A 95 -15.94 -0.45 -10.58
C MET A 95 -15.12 -0.73 -9.32
N VAL A 96 -14.37 0.26 -8.81
CA VAL A 96 -13.64 0.14 -7.54
C VAL A 96 -14.58 -0.10 -6.36
N GLN A 97 -15.70 0.62 -6.30
CA GLN A 97 -16.73 0.43 -5.27
C GLN A 97 -17.30 -1.00 -5.32
N GLN A 98 -17.55 -1.54 -6.51
CA GLN A 98 -18.01 -2.92 -6.67
C GLN A 98 -16.98 -3.96 -6.22
N LEU A 99 -15.68 -3.72 -6.50
CA LEU A 99 -14.60 -4.58 -6.01
C LEU A 99 -14.55 -4.58 -4.48
N LEU A 100 -14.61 -3.41 -3.86
CA LEU A 100 -14.65 -3.26 -2.39
C LEU A 100 -15.89 -3.93 -1.79
N ALA A 101 -17.07 -3.73 -2.39
CA ALA A 101 -18.33 -4.37 -1.96
C ALA A 101 -18.30 -5.90 -2.11
N SER A 102 -17.50 -6.42 -3.05
CA SER A 102 -17.28 -7.86 -3.25
C SER A 102 -16.23 -8.44 -2.29
N GLY A 103 -15.67 -7.63 -1.39
CA GLY A 103 -14.68 -8.04 -0.39
C GLY A 103 -13.22 -7.97 -0.86
N TYR A 104 -12.94 -7.35 -2.00
CA TYR A 104 -11.55 -7.11 -2.44
C TYR A 104 -11.02 -5.81 -1.84
N CYS A 105 -9.87 -5.87 -1.17
CA CYS A 105 -9.12 -4.66 -0.79
C CYS A 105 -8.30 -4.13 -1.97
N ILE A 106 -8.03 -2.83 -1.98
CA ILE A 106 -7.26 -2.18 -3.05
C ILE A 106 -6.07 -1.44 -2.45
N SER A 107 -4.88 -1.69 -2.96
CA SER A 107 -3.69 -0.94 -2.56
C SER A 107 -3.50 0.29 -3.45
N THR A 108 -3.11 1.41 -2.85
CA THR A 108 -2.82 2.67 -3.53
C THR A 108 -1.62 3.36 -2.89
N GLY A 109 -0.97 4.24 -3.65
CA GLY A 109 0.15 5.06 -3.17
C GLY A 109 -0.27 6.50 -2.90
N ILE A 110 0.38 7.14 -1.94
CA ILE A 110 0.26 8.57 -1.64
C ILE A 110 1.65 9.20 -1.41
N ASP A 111 1.73 10.52 -1.50
CA ASP A 111 2.83 11.27 -0.90
C ASP A 111 2.51 11.56 0.58
N ALA A 112 3.13 10.79 1.48
CA ALA A 112 2.95 10.92 2.92
C ALA A 112 3.42 12.27 3.48
N TYR A 113 4.34 12.97 2.81
CA TYR A 113 4.71 14.31 3.25
C TYR A 113 3.53 15.27 3.04
N GLN A 114 2.95 15.31 1.86
CA GLN A 114 1.79 16.19 1.63
C GLN A 114 0.58 15.80 2.49
N VAL A 115 0.31 14.50 2.63
CA VAL A 115 -0.84 14.02 3.42
C VAL A 115 -0.65 14.26 4.92
N TYR A 116 0.48 13.87 5.50
CA TYR A 116 0.66 13.82 6.96
C TYR A 116 1.63 14.87 7.53
N LYS A 117 2.54 15.42 6.72
CA LYS A 117 3.68 16.24 7.19
C LYS A 117 3.97 17.39 6.20
N ASN A 118 3.16 18.44 6.23
CA ASN A 118 3.29 19.49 5.23
C ASN A 118 4.56 20.34 5.40
N LYS A 119 5.14 20.73 4.27
CA LYS A 119 6.18 21.75 4.10
C LYS A 119 5.61 23.19 4.21
N SER A 120 4.29 23.38 4.10
CA SER A 120 3.56 24.65 4.17
C SER A 120 2.76 24.86 5.47
N ASP A 121 3.16 24.23 6.57
CA ASP A 121 2.61 24.39 7.93
C ASP A 121 1.15 23.91 8.17
N THR A 122 0.45 23.34 7.18
CA THR A 122 -0.88 22.72 7.39
C THR A 122 -1.06 21.42 6.59
N PRO A 123 -1.05 20.23 7.20
CA PRO A 123 -1.31 18.94 6.53
C PRO A 123 -2.61 18.91 5.72
N TRP A 124 -2.64 18.15 4.62
CA TRP A 124 -3.88 17.96 3.84
C TRP A 124 -4.88 17.04 4.55
N LEU A 125 -4.39 16.11 5.37
CA LEU A 125 -5.23 15.35 6.28
C LEU A 125 -5.64 16.23 7.46
N LYS A 126 -6.95 16.40 7.64
CA LYS A 126 -7.52 17.17 8.75
C LYS A 126 -7.57 16.33 10.03
N ASP A 127 -7.84 16.97 11.16
CA ASP A 127 -7.90 16.34 12.50
C ASP A 127 -8.96 15.23 12.64
N ASN A 128 -9.92 15.16 11.72
CA ASN A 128 -10.93 14.11 11.65
C ASN A 128 -10.59 13.01 10.63
N ASP A 129 -9.32 12.88 10.24
CA ASP A 129 -8.81 11.89 9.29
C ASP A 129 -9.46 11.97 7.89
N VAL A 130 -9.96 13.15 7.50
CA VAL A 130 -10.47 13.42 6.14
C VAL A 130 -9.47 14.27 5.35
N LEU A 131 -9.15 13.78 4.15
CA LEU A 131 -8.39 14.52 3.15
C LEU A 131 -9.32 14.93 2.00
N SER A 132 -9.26 16.21 1.62
CA SER A 132 -9.97 16.75 0.45
C SER A 132 -8.99 17.54 -0.41
N LEU A 133 -9.01 17.27 -1.72
CA LEU A 133 -8.21 18.00 -2.70
C LEU A 133 -8.99 19.14 -3.37
N VAL A 134 -10.20 19.46 -2.91
CA VAL A 134 -11.08 20.47 -3.53
C VAL A 134 -10.45 21.87 -3.51
N ASP A 135 -9.73 22.19 -2.44
CA ASP A 135 -9.12 23.50 -2.22
C ASP A 135 -7.58 23.47 -2.39
N VAL A 136 -7.05 22.43 -3.04
CA VAL A 136 -5.61 22.26 -3.28
C VAL A 136 -5.24 22.78 -4.66
N GLU A 137 -4.20 23.60 -4.73
CA GLU A 137 -3.72 24.18 -5.98
C GLU A 137 -3.25 23.08 -6.98
N PRO A 138 -3.53 23.23 -8.29
CA PRO A 138 -3.16 22.22 -9.29
C PRO A 138 -1.66 21.88 -9.32
N GLU A 139 -0.79 22.85 -9.04
CA GLU A 139 0.66 22.67 -9.02
C GLU A 139 1.09 21.72 -7.89
N ASP A 140 0.47 21.82 -6.73
CA ASP A 140 0.73 20.93 -5.59
C ASP A 140 0.19 19.52 -5.86
N ILE A 141 -0.93 19.40 -6.59
CA ILE A 141 -1.46 18.10 -7.03
C ILE A 141 -0.49 17.41 -8.02
N GLU A 142 0.12 18.15 -8.94
CA GLU A 142 1.12 17.58 -9.87
C GLU A 142 2.41 17.19 -9.14
N TYR A 143 2.83 17.97 -8.13
CA TYR A 143 3.92 17.58 -7.24
C TYR A 143 3.58 16.27 -6.51
N PHE A 144 2.41 16.18 -5.88
CA PHE A 144 1.95 14.99 -5.18
C PHE A 144 2.01 13.73 -6.06
N LYS A 145 1.52 13.81 -7.30
CA LYS A 145 1.52 12.68 -8.25
C LYS A 145 2.92 12.16 -8.59
N SER A 146 3.96 13.00 -8.49
CA SER A 146 5.34 12.63 -8.80
C SER A 146 6.17 12.19 -7.59
N HIS A 147 5.63 12.28 -6.37
CA HIS A 147 6.37 12.05 -5.12
C HIS A 147 5.72 10.98 -4.21
N ILE A 148 5.09 9.98 -4.82
CA ILE A 148 4.52 8.84 -4.10
C ILE A 148 5.62 8.10 -3.32
N ASN A 149 5.52 8.10 -2.00
CA ASN A 149 6.52 7.55 -1.09
C ASN A 149 5.90 6.67 0.01
N HIS A 150 4.58 6.50 0.00
CA HIS A 150 3.85 5.70 0.96
C HIS A 150 2.76 4.88 0.28
N ALA A 151 2.43 3.74 0.86
CA ALA A 151 1.43 2.82 0.36
C ALA A 151 0.37 2.59 1.44
N GLN A 152 -0.89 2.57 1.03
CA GLN A 152 -2.03 2.32 1.90
C GLN A 152 -3.03 1.37 1.24
N THR A 153 -3.97 0.86 2.05
CA THR A 153 -5.00 -0.06 1.59
C THR A 153 -6.37 0.58 1.78
N ILE A 154 -7.12 0.69 0.69
CA ILE A 154 -8.53 1.02 0.69
C ILE A 154 -9.30 -0.26 1.03
N VAL A 155 -10.00 -0.23 2.15
CA VAL A 155 -10.74 -1.38 2.70
C VAL A 155 -12.26 -1.22 2.60
N GLY A 156 -12.75 -0.05 2.18
CA GLY A 156 -14.16 0.22 2.07
C GLY A 156 -14.43 1.59 1.44
N TYR A 157 -15.71 1.93 1.34
CA TYR A 157 -16.17 3.23 0.87
C TYR A 157 -17.52 3.58 1.52
N LYS A 158 -17.80 4.88 1.61
CA LYS A 158 -19.13 5.44 1.91
C LYS A 158 -19.50 6.36 0.76
N ALA A 159 -20.73 6.24 0.24
CA ALA A 159 -21.18 6.99 -0.93
C ALA A 159 -22.55 7.63 -0.67
N GLY A 160 -22.86 8.69 -1.42
CA GLY A 160 -24.14 9.39 -1.34
C GLY A 160 -24.28 10.29 -0.12
N SER A 161 -25.51 10.69 0.17
CA SER A 161 -25.84 11.69 1.20
C SER A 161 -25.64 11.22 2.64
N SER A 162 -25.25 9.96 2.86
CA SER A 162 -24.94 9.42 4.18
C SER A 162 -23.50 9.71 4.63
N TRP A 163 -22.64 10.22 3.75
CA TRP A 163 -21.28 10.59 4.11
C TRP A 163 -21.23 12.04 4.59
N ASP A 164 -20.66 12.24 5.77
CA ASP A 164 -20.37 13.54 6.36
C ASP A 164 -18.86 13.66 6.52
N SER A 165 -18.25 14.70 5.97
CA SER A 165 -16.81 14.93 6.12
C SER A 165 -16.44 15.38 7.52
N GLU A 166 -17.37 15.93 8.30
CA GLU A 166 -17.13 16.36 9.67
C GLU A 166 -17.29 15.21 10.68
N ASP A 167 -18.02 14.16 10.29
CA ASP A 167 -18.25 12.95 11.07
C ASP A 167 -18.13 11.68 10.19
N PRO A 168 -16.90 11.35 9.73
CA PRO A 168 -16.70 10.30 8.73
C PRO A 168 -17.00 8.88 9.24
N GLU A 169 -17.03 8.67 10.56
CA GLU A 169 -17.25 7.36 11.18
C GLU A 169 -18.73 7.00 11.36
N ASN A 170 -19.63 7.99 11.45
CA ASN A 170 -21.09 7.80 11.64
C ASN A 170 -21.86 7.98 10.33
#